data_AF-A0A2T6VXJ9-F1
#
_entry.id   AF-A0A2T6VXJ9-F1
#
_cell.length_a   1.000
_cell.length_b   1.000
_cell.length_c   1.000
_cell.angle_alpha   90.00
_cell.angle_beta   90.00
_cell.angle_gamma   90.00
#
_symmetry.space_group_name_H-M   'P 1'
#
loop_
_entity.id
_entity.type
_entity.pdbx_description
1 polymer ?
#
loop_
_entity_poly.entity_id
_entity_poly.type
_entity_poly.pdbx_seq_one_letter_code
_entity_poly.pdbx_strand_id
1 'polypeptide(L)'
;GALWLHVATLIGAPVSTSHSVVGGIMGAGMAAAGMSAINWHFLSGIVASWVISPLMGALIAMFFLMLIKKTIAYKEDKKSAALKVVPYLVALMSLAFSWYLIIKVLKRLYAVGFEIQLACGCILALLIFVLFKRFVLKKAPQLENSHESINELFNVPLIFAAALLSFAHGANDVANAIGPLAAISQTLEDANSPIGNTLSSVPLWIMVVGAAGIALGLSLYGPKLIKTVGSEITELDKMQAFCIALSAVITVLLASQLGLPVSSTHIVVGAVFGVGFLRERLREQSRRRFARIRDNIVAAHFGEDLEEIEGFLERFDKANLKEKSLMLESLKKSKNTAIALELKKKEKKSLKKVYKEEVIKRSILKKIVTAWLVTVPVSALLGALLFVALGFIEKYF
;
A
#
# COMPACT_ATOMS: atom_id res chain seq x y z
N GLY A 1 -19.36 16.11 -3.75
CA GLY A 1 -18.92 14.98 -2.88
C GLY A 1 -19.53 13.66 -3.32
N ALA A 2 -20.63 13.23 -2.70
CA ALA A 2 -21.23 11.91 -2.89
C ALA A 2 -21.65 11.60 -4.34
N LEU A 3 -22.19 12.57 -5.07
CA LEU A 3 -22.55 12.41 -6.49
C LEU A 3 -21.35 12.01 -7.35
N TRP A 4 -20.22 12.71 -7.20
CA TRP A 4 -19.00 12.37 -7.94
C TRP A 4 -18.49 10.98 -7.57
N LEU A 5 -18.52 10.60 -6.29
CA LEU A 5 -18.12 9.26 -5.86
C LEU A 5 -18.98 8.15 -6.47
N HIS A 6 -20.29 8.36 -6.60
CA HIS A 6 -21.17 7.40 -7.28
C HIS A 6 -20.85 7.29 -8.76
N VAL A 7 -20.69 8.43 -9.45
CA VAL A 7 -20.29 8.45 -10.88
C VAL A 7 -18.96 7.73 -11.08
N ALA A 8 -17.96 8.05 -10.26
CA ALA A 8 -16.64 7.43 -10.31
C ALA A 8 -16.70 5.92 -10.05
N THR A 9 -17.53 5.49 -9.09
CA THR A 9 -17.79 4.07 -8.78
C THR A 9 -18.42 3.35 -9.97
N LEU A 10 -19.39 3.98 -10.66
CA LEU A 10 -20.06 3.41 -11.83
C LEU A 10 -19.09 3.20 -13.01
N ILE A 11 -18.15 4.13 -13.23
CA ILE A 11 -17.14 4.02 -14.29
C ILE A 11 -15.90 3.20 -13.86
N GLY A 12 -15.88 2.68 -12.62
CA GLY A 12 -14.77 1.90 -12.07
C GLY A 12 -13.49 2.71 -11.83
N ALA A 13 -13.56 4.03 -11.74
CA ALA A 13 -12.41 4.89 -11.51
C ALA A 13 -12.01 4.90 -10.02
N PRO A 14 -10.75 4.59 -9.67
CA PRO A 14 -10.28 4.62 -8.29
C PRO A 14 -10.08 6.07 -7.82
N VAL A 15 -11.14 6.66 -7.26
CA VAL A 15 -11.13 8.03 -6.73
C VAL A 15 -11.04 8.04 -5.20
N SER A 16 -10.67 9.20 -4.66
CA SER A 16 -10.57 9.43 -3.22
C SER A 16 -11.83 10.09 -2.66
N THR A 17 -12.37 9.49 -1.59
CA THR A 17 -13.45 10.05 -0.76
C THR A 17 -13.05 11.40 -0.17
N SER A 18 -11.86 11.50 0.43
CA SER A 18 -11.33 12.72 1.03
C SER A 18 -11.22 13.86 0.01
N HIS A 19 -10.70 13.58 -1.20
CA HIS A 19 -10.60 14.58 -2.27
C HIS A 19 -11.98 15.08 -2.72
N SER A 20 -12.93 14.14 -2.83
CA SER A 20 -14.30 14.45 -3.26
C SER A 20 -15.03 15.30 -2.23
N VAL A 21 -14.87 15.03 -0.94
CA VAL A 21 -15.53 15.82 0.11
C VAL A 21 -14.88 17.19 0.23
N VAL A 22 -13.55 17.28 0.32
CA VAL A 22 -12.82 18.56 0.39
C VAL A 22 -13.13 19.44 -0.82
N GLY A 23 -13.11 18.88 -2.04
CA GLY A 23 -13.50 19.61 -3.24
C GLY A 23 -14.92 20.14 -3.15
N GLY A 24 -15.89 19.30 -2.74
CA GLY A 24 -17.29 19.69 -2.63
C GLY A 24 -17.53 20.83 -1.63
N ILE A 25 -16.91 20.75 -0.44
CA ILE A 25 -16.99 21.80 0.58
C ILE A 25 -16.34 23.09 0.08
N MET A 26 -15.16 23.00 -0.54
CA MET A 26 -14.47 24.16 -1.11
C MET A 26 -15.32 24.86 -2.17
N GLY A 27 -15.91 24.11 -3.10
CA GLY A 27 -16.77 24.67 -4.14
C GLY A 27 -18.03 25.35 -3.59
N ALA A 28 -18.72 24.70 -2.64
CA ALA A 28 -19.88 25.29 -1.98
C ALA A 28 -19.50 26.56 -1.19
N GLY A 29 -18.40 26.53 -0.43
CA GLY A 29 -17.91 27.70 0.32
C GLY A 29 -17.52 28.87 -0.57
N MET A 30 -16.87 28.60 -1.70
CA MET A 30 -16.57 29.62 -2.71
C MET A 30 -17.83 30.22 -3.34
N ALA A 31 -18.85 29.41 -3.60
CA ALA A 31 -20.13 29.89 -4.12
C ALA A 31 -20.90 30.73 -3.09
N ALA A 32 -20.79 30.38 -1.81
CA ALA A 32 -21.49 31.06 -0.72
C ALA A 32 -20.87 32.43 -0.37
N ALA A 33 -19.56 32.50 -0.25
CA ALA A 33 -18.87 33.65 0.34
C ALA A 33 -17.57 34.06 -0.39
N GLY A 34 -17.39 33.56 -1.62
CA GLY A 34 -16.24 33.90 -2.45
C GLY A 34 -14.93 33.21 -2.03
N MET A 35 -13.83 33.57 -2.68
CA MET A 35 -12.52 32.95 -2.49
C MET A 35 -11.93 33.17 -1.08
N SER A 36 -12.38 34.22 -0.39
CA SER A 36 -11.96 34.58 0.98
C SER A 36 -12.51 33.66 2.06
N ALA A 37 -13.59 32.91 1.78
CA ALA A 37 -14.15 31.95 2.74
C ALA A 37 -13.29 30.70 2.92
N ILE A 38 -12.32 30.47 2.02
CA ILE A 38 -11.46 29.29 2.06
C ILE A 38 -10.20 29.57 2.88
N ASN A 39 -9.94 28.73 3.88
CA ASN A 39 -8.67 28.73 4.59
C ASN A 39 -7.57 28.09 3.72
N TRP A 40 -6.91 28.92 2.92
CA TRP A 40 -5.83 28.52 1.99
C TRP A 40 -4.65 27.86 2.69
N HIS A 41 -4.30 28.33 3.89
CA HIS A 41 -3.19 27.75 4.66
C HIS A 41 -3.51 26.30 5.05
N PHE A 42 -4.68 26.06 5.63
CA PHE A 42 -5.14 24.72 6.00
C PHE A 42 -5.29 23.81 4.76
N LEU A 43 -5.91 24.32 3.69
CA LEU A 43 -6.07 23.59 2.43
C LEU A 43 -4.72 23.18 1.82
N SER A 44 -3.70 24.06 1.88
CA SER A 44 -2.36 23.73 1.37
C SER A 44 -1.72 22.57 2.12
N GLY A 45 -1.92 22.48 3.44
CA GLY A 45 -1.46 21.35 4.26
C GLY A 45 -2.15 20.04 3.88
N ILE A 46 -3.45 20.09 3.56
CA ILE A 46 -4.21 18.94 3.05
C ILE A 46 -3.64 18.49 1.69
N VAL A 47 -3.46 19.41 0.75
CA VAL A 47 -2.92 19.10 -0.58
C VAL A 47 -1.51 18.52 -0.49
N ALA A 48 -0.66 19.05 0.41
CA ALA A 48 0.67 18.48 0.67
C ALA A 48 0.58 17.03 1.19
N SER A 49 -0.36 16.75 2.10
CA SER A 49 -0.57 15.40 2.64
C SER A 49 -0.94 14.40 1.54
N TRP A 50 -1.69 14.83 0.51
CA TRP A 50 -2.11 13.99 -0.62
C TRP A 50 -0.96 13.59 -1.54
N VAL A 51 0.13 14.37 -1.57
CA VAL A 51 1.35 14.06 -2.33
C VAL A 51 2.34 13.26 -1.47
N ILE A 52 2.48 13.63 -0.19
CA ILE A 52 3.45 13.00 0.72
C ILE A 52 3.01 11.58 1.11
N SER A 53 1.73 11.37 1.40
CA SER A 53 1.26 10.10 1.93
C SER A 53 1.39 8.91 0.95
N PRO A 54 1.15 9.02 -0.38
CA PRO A 54 1.41 7.93 -1.32
C PRO A 54 2.88 7.61 -1.44
N LEU A 55 3.74 8.64 -1.41
CA LEU A 55 5.19 8.46 -1.45
C LEU A 55 5.69 7.75 -0.19
N MET A 56 5.19 8.15 0.98
CA MET A 56 5.51 7.49 2.24
C MET A 56 5.04 6.02 2.24
N GLY A 57 3.83 5.75 1.75
CA GLY A 57 3.33 4.38 1.53
C GLY A 57 4.21 3.57 0.58
N ALA A 58 4.69 4.17 -0.51
CA ALA A 58 5.62 3.53 -1.44
C ALA A 58 6.96 3.20 -0.77
N LEU A 59 7.56 4.17 -0.08
CA LEU A 59 8.86 4.03 0.58
C LEU A 59 8.84 2.98 1.69
N ILE A 60 7.83 3.01 2.56
CA ILE A 60 7.69 2.05 3.66
C ILE A 60 7.44 0.64 3.10
N ALA A 61 6.60 0.50 2.06
CA ALA A 61 6.35 -0.81 1.43
C ALA A 61 7.61 -1.37 0.76
N MET A 62 8.38 -0.52 0.06
CA MET A 62 9.68 -0.90 -0.50
C MET A 62 10.67 -1.33 0.58
N PHE A 63 10.72 -0.60 1.70
CA PHE A 63 11.57 -0.95 2.84
C PHE A 63 11.24 -2.34 3.37
N PHE A 64 9.97 -2.62 3.68
CA PHE A 64 9.56 -3.93 4.19
C PHE A 64 9.76 -5.05 3.17
N LEU A 65 9.47 -4.80 1.89
CA LEU A 65 9.70 -5.81 0.86
C LEU A 65 11.19 -6.12 0.73
N MET A 66 12.05 -5.09 0.74
CA MET A 66 13.50 -5.28 0.69
C MET A 66 14.01 -6.03 1.92
N LEU A 67 13.47 -5.71 3.11
CA LEU A 67 13.77 -6.42 4.35
C LEU A 67 13.41 -7.90 4.22
N ILE A 68 12.19 -8.24 3.78
CA ILE A 68 11.75 -9.63 3.57
C ILE A 68 12.61 -10.34 2.52
N LYS A 69 12.90 -9.68 1.38
CA LYS A 69 13.72 -10.29 0.33
C LYS A 69 15.13 -10.60 0.83
N LYS A 70 15.77 -9.66 1.55
CA LYS A 70 17.13 -9.83 2.07
C LYS A 70 17.23 -10.84 3.21
N THR A 71 16.22 -10.87 4.09
CA THR A 71 16.25 -11.69 5.31
C THR A 71 15.68 -13.10 5.09
N ILE A 72 14.72 -13.27 4.17
CA ILE A 72 14.04 -14.54 3.90
C ILE A 72 14.27 -15.00 2.45
N ALA A 73 13.81 -14.25 1.45
CA ALA A 73 13.66 -14.80 0.09
C ALA A 73 14.98 -15.09 -0.64
N TYR A 74 16.05 -14.36 -0.33
CA TYR A 74 17.38 -14.53 -0.92
C TYR A 74 18.31 -15.42 -0.09
N LYS A 75 17.82 -16.03 1.00
CA LYS A 75 18.59 -17.03 1.74
C LYS A 75 18.55 -18.38 1.04
N GLU A 76 19.63 -19.15 1.18
CA GLU A 76 19.67 -20.54 0.69
C GLU A 76 18.66 -21.40 1.45
N ASP A 77 18.72 -21.35 2.79
CA ASP A 77 17.69 -21.89 3.68
C ASP A 77 16.64 -20.81 4.00
N LYS A 78 15.66 -20.68 3.11
CA LYS A 78 14.54 -19.77 3.28
C LYS A 78 13.61 -20.24 4.40
N LYS A 79 13.47 -21.56 4.62
CA LYS A 79 12.61 -22.14 5.66
C LYS A 79 13.06 -21.68 7.04
N SER A 80 14.31 -21.93 7.42
CA SER A 80 14.83 -21.52 8.73
C SER A 80 14.81 -20.00 8.89
N ALA A 81 15.12 -19.27 7.82
CA ALA A 81 15.02 -17.81 7.83
C ALA A 81 13.58 -17.32 8.10
N ALA A 82 12.58 -17.93 7.45
CA ALA A 82 11.17 -17.57 7.63
C ALA A 82 10.68 -17.90 9.04
N LEU A 83 11.00 -19.09 9.57
CA LEU A 83 10.62 -19.49 10.94
C LEU A 83 11.18 -18.51 12.00
N LYS A 84 12.35 -17.91 11.73
CA LYS A 84 12.95 -16.91 12.60
C LYS A 84 12.35 -15.52 12.40
N VAL A 85 12.25 -15.04 11.15
CA VAL A 85 11.97 -13.62 10.84
C VAL A 85 10.48 -13.30 10.86
N VAL A 86 9.61 -14.17 10.35
CA VAL A 86 8.17 -13.87 10.24
C VAL A 86 7.54 -13.52 11.59
N PRO A 87 7.81 -14.22 12.71
CA PRO A 87 7.31 -13.81 14.02
C PRO A 87 7.71 -12.40 14.45
N TYR A 88 8.93 -11.94 14.13
CA TYR A 88 9.35 -10.57 14.44
C TYR A 88 8.59 -9.53 13.60
N LEU A 89 8.32 -9.83 12.32
CA LEU A 89 7.52 -8.94 11.47
C LEU A 89 6.09 -8.80 12.00
N VAL A 90 5.49 -9.90 12.45
CA VAL A 90 4.16 -9.90 13.07
C VAL A 90 4.18 -9.16 14.41
N ALA A 91 5.22 -9.33 15.22
CA ALA A 91 5.35 -8.60 16.48
C ALA A 91 5.49 -7.09 16.28
N LEU A 92 6.32 -6.66 15.33
CA LEU A 92 6.48 -5.26 14.95
C LEU A 92 5.16 -4.66 14.46
N MET A 93 4.44 -5.40 13.62
CA MET A 93 3.11 -5.04 13.18
C MET A 93 2.19 -4.82 14.38
N SER A 94 2.05 -5.83 15.23
CA SER A 94 1.19 -5.77 16.42
C SER A 94 1.56 -4.63 17.37
N LEU A 95 2.85 -4.32 17.52
CA LEU A 95 3.31 -3.18 18.33
C LEU A 95 2.76 -1.86 17.79
N ALA A 96 2.98 -1.59 16.50
CA ALA A 96 2.54 -0.35 15.85
C ALA A 96 1.01 -0.16 15.98
N PHE A 97 0.26 -1.25 15.87
CA PHE A 97 -1.20 -1.23 16.00
C PHE A 97 -1.71 -1.06 17.42
N SER A 98 -1.14 -1.82 18.35
CA SER A 98 -1.54 -1.76 19.77
C SER A 98 -1.29 -0.35 20.30
N TRP A 99 -0.15 0.22 19.95
CA TRP A 99 0.20 1.61 20.24
C TRP A 99 -0.86 2.60 19.72
N TYR A 100 -1.27 2.47 18.46
CA TYR A 100 -2.30 3.34 17.89
C TYR A 100 -3.67 3.18 18.55
N LEU A 101 -4.11 1.95 18.79
CA LEU A 101 -5.38 1.68 19.48
C LEU A 101 -5.38 2.27 20.88
N ILE A 102 -4.27 2.17 21.61
CA ILE A 102 -4.13 2.79 22.93
C ILE A 102 -4.27 4.33 22.83
N ILE A 103 -3.58 4.96 21.87
CA ILE A 103 -3.63 6.43 21.71
C ILE A 103 -5.04 6.92 21.34
N LYS A 104 -5.74 6.25 20.43
CA LYS A 104 -7.03 6.73 19.92
C LYS A 104 -8.23 6.25 20.74
N VAL A 105 -8.22 5.00 21.19
CA VAL A 105 -9.34 4.37 21.90
C VAL A 105 -9.19 4.56 23.41
N LEU A 106 -8.04 4.14 23.96
CA LEU A 106 -7.87 4.11 25.41
C LEU A 106 -7.73 5.51 26.01
N LYS A 107 -7.08 6.45 25.31
CA LYS A 107 -7.00 7.87 25.74
C LYS A 107 -8.37 8.53 25.95
N ARG A 108 -9.42 8.05 25.25
CA ARG A 108 -10.79 8.56 25.40
C ARG A 108 -11.47 8.04 26.67
N LEU A 109 -11.01 6.91 27.20
CA LEU A 109 -11.55 6.27 28.41
C LEU A 109 -10.71 6.58 29.66
N TYR A 110 -9.38 6.65 29.52
CA TYR A 110 -8.44 6.94 30.60
C TYR A 110 -7.25 7.77 30.08
N ALA A 111 -6.81 8.78 30.83
CA ALA A 111 -5.60 9.53 30.53
C ALA A 111 -4.36 8.69 30.87
N VAL A 112 -3.93 7.84 29.94
CA VAL A 112 -2.75 6.98 30.11
C VAL A 112 -1.50 7.74 29.63
N GLY A 113 -0.47 7.82 30.48
CA GLY A 113 0.82 8.43 30.11
C GLY A 113 1.57 7.64 29.04
N PHE A 114 2.39 8.31 28.23
CA PHE A 114 3.13 7.73 27.08
C PHE A 114 3.89 6.44 27.44
N GLU A 115 4.53 6.40 28.62
CA GLU A 115 5.27 5.23 29.10
C GLU A 115 4.41 3.98 29.25
N ILE A 116 3.21 4.13 29.82
CA ILE A 116 2.27 3.03 30.01
C ILE A 116 1.71 2.57 28.66
N GLN A 117 1.46 3.49 27.73
CA GLN A 117 1.05 3.14 26.37
C GLN A 117 2.11 2.25 25.70
N LEU A 118 3.40 2.51 25.96
CA LEU A 118 4.51 1.84 25.28
C LEU A 118 4.72 0.47 25.89
N ALA A 119 4.69 0.42 27.23
CA ALA A 119 4.73 -0.82 27.98
C ALA A 119 3.60 -1.78 27.55
N CYS A 120 2.35 -1.30 27.52
CA CYS A 120 1.21 -2.12 27.08
C CYS A 120 1.36 -2.61 25.64
N GLY A 121 1.78 -1.73 24.71
CA GLY A 121 2.04 -2.10 23.33
C GLY A 121 3.14 -3.17 23.19
N CYS A 122 4.25 -3.00 23.92
CA CYS A 122 5.36 -3.95 23.95
C CYS A 122 4.98 -5.30 24.55
N ILE A 123 4.21 -5.31 25.65
CA ILE A 123 3.71 -6.54 26.28
C ILE A 123 2.82 -7.30 25.30
N LEU A 124 1.88 -6.62 24.64
CA LEU A 124 0.98 -7.25 23.68
C LEU A 124 1.75 -7.76 22.44
N ALA A 125 2.73 -6.99 21.95
CA ALA A 125 3.60 -7.41 20.87
C ALA A 125 4.45 -8.64 21.23
N LEU A 126 4.98 -8.71 22.46
CA LEU A 126 5.72 -9.86 22.96
C LEU A 126 4.80 -11.10 23.09
N LEU A 127 3.59 -10.93 23.61
CA LEU A 127 2.61 -12.00 23.69
C LEU A 127 2.28 -12.55 22.30
N ILE A 128 1.99 -11.67 21.34
CA ILE A 128 1.71 -12.07 19.95
C ILE A 128 2.94 -12.71 19.30
N PHE A 129 4.16 -12.21 19.58
CA PHE A 129 5.40 -12.84 19.13
C PHE A 129 5.50 -14.28 19.63
N VAL A 130 5.29 -14.53 20.93
CA VAL A 130 5.38 -15.88 21.52
C VAL A 130 4.32 -16.80 20.93
N LEU A 131 3.07 -16.34 20.83
CA LEU A 131 1.97 -17.13 20.26
C LEU A 131 2.20 -17.45 18.78
N PHE A 132 2.60 -16.45 18.00
CA PHE A 132 2.83 -16.63 16.57
C PHE A 132 4.08 -17.47 16.30
N LYS A 133 5.15 -17.33 17.10
CA LYS A 133 6.32 -18.21 17.03
C LYS A 133 5.95 -19.66 17.30
N ARG A 134 5.11 -19.93 18.31
CA ARG A 134 4.59 -21.29 18.57
C ARG A 134 3.78 -21.81 17.37
N PHE A 135 2.92 -20.99 16.78
CA PHE A 135 2.15 -21.36 15.60
C PHE A 135 3.05 -21.71 14.39
N VAL A 136 4.04 -20.87 14.10
CA VAL A 136 4.98 -21.06 12.98
C VAL A 136 5.86 -22.30 13.19
N LEU A 137 6.34 -22.54 14.42
CA LEU A 137 7.11 -23.75 14.74
C LEU A 137 6.26 -25.03 14.63
N LYS A 138 4.98 -25.00 14.98
CA LYS A 138 4.07 -26.14 14.75
C LYS A 138 3.88 -26.45 13.25
N LYS A 139 3.93 -25.44 12.38
CA LYS A 139 3.88 -25.61 10.92
C LYS A 139 5.24 -25.98 10.31
N ALA A 140 6.35 -25.83 11.03
CA ALA A 140 7.69 -26.08 10.51
C ALA A 140 7.89 -27.46 9.84
N PRO A 141 7.33 -28.58 10.34
CA PRO A 141 7.52 -29.90 9.71
C PRO A 141 6.92 -29.97 8.30
N GLN A 142 5.82 -29.26 8.04
CA GLN A 142 5.08 -29.29 6.78
C GLN A 142 5.64 -28.33 5.72
N LEU A 143 6.60 -27.47 6.10
CA LEU A 143 7.15 -26.45 5.21
C LEU A 143 8.34 -26.97 4.43
N GLU A 144 8.27 -26.83 3.11
CA GLU A 144 9.40 -27.01 2.21
C GLU A 144 10.24 -25.72 2.12
N ASN A 145 11.48 -25.84 1.66
CA ASN A 145 12.36 -24.70 1.40
C ASN A 145 12.04 -24.03 0.04
N SER A 146 10.75 -23.81 -0.23
CA SER A 146 10.22 -23.23 -1.46
C SER A 146 9.64 -21.83 -1.21
N HIS A 147 9.52 -21.04 -2.27
CA HIS A 147 8.91 -19.71 -2.16
C HIS A 147 7.42 -19.81 -1.78
N GLU A 148 6.71 -20.79 -2.35
CA GLU A 148 5.27 -20.98 -2.15
C GLU A 148 4.94 -21.38 -0.72
N SER A 149 5.63 -22.40 -0.17
CA SER A 149 5.41 -22.86 1.21
C SER A 149 5.68 -21.74 2.22
N ILE A 150 6.70 -20.92 2.00
CA ILE A 150 7.00 -19.78 2.89
C ILE A 150 5.96 -18.68 2.77
N ASN A 151 5.42 -18.46 1.57
CA ASN A 151 4.36 -17.49 1.34
C ASN A 151 3.10 -17.83 2.15
N GLU A 152 2.84 -19.12 2.45
CA GLU A 152 1.71 -19.53 3.29
C GLU A 152 1.82 -19.09 4.74
N LEU A 153 3.03 -18.88 5.27
CA LEU A 153 3.22 -18.33 6.62
C LEU A 153 2.65 -16.92 6.77
N PHE A 154 2.52 -16.19 5.66
CA PHE A 154 1.96 -14.84 5.62
C PHE A 154 0.43 -14.81 5.53
N ASN A 155 -0.26 -15.95 5.36
CA ASN A 155 -1.73 -15.99 5.31
C ASN A 155 -2.39 -15.32 6.52
N VAL A 156 -2.06 -15.82 7.73
CA VAL A 156 -2.66 -15.31 8.98
C VAL A 156 -2.26 -13.85 9.22
N PRO A 157 -0.97 -13.46 9.15
CA PRO A 157 -0.56 -12.06 9.25
C PRO A 157 -1.26 -11.13 8.27
N LEU A 158 -1.47 -11.58 7.02
CA LEU A 158 -2.14 -10.79 5.99
C LEU A 158 -3.61 -10.54 6.33
N ILE A 159 -4.32 -11.54 6.85
CA ILE A 159 -5.72 -11.37 7.29
C ILE A 159 -5.80 -10.29 8.38
N PHE A 160 -4.92 -10.35 9.38
CA PHE A 160 -4.86 -9.34 10.43
C PHE A 160 -4.45 -7.96 9.89
N ALA A 161 -3.45 -7.89 9.01
CA ALA A 161 -3.04 -6.64 8.37
C ALA A 161 -4.17 -6.01 7.56
N ALA A 162 -4.96 -6.82 6.83
CA ALA A 162 -6.12 -6.36 6.08
C ALA A 162 -7.25 -5.88 7.01
N ALA A 163 -7.55 -6.61 8.09
CA ALA A 163 -8.53 -6.19 9.09
C ALA A 163 -8.15 -4.85 9.73
N LEU A 164 -6.87 -4.67 10.04
CA LEU A 164 -6.37 -3.45 10.66
C LEU A 164 -6.27 -2.29 9.66
N LEU A 165 -5.96 -2.56 8.40
CA LEU A 165 -6.09 -1.58 7.31
C LEU A 165 -7.55 -1.12 7.18
N SER A 166 -8.52 -2.04 7.26
CA SER A 166 -9.95 -1.71 7.25
C SER A 166 -10.34 -0.82 8.44
N PHE A 167 -9.80 -1.10 9.63
CA PHE A 167 -10.01 -0.26 10.81
C PHE A 167 -9.41 1.15 10.62
N ALA A 168 -8.15 1.23 10.18
CA ALA A 168 -7.47 2.50 9.93
C ALA A 168 -8.19 3.33 8.82
N HIS A 169 -8.67 2.65 7.78
CA HIS A 169 -9.49 3.24 6.74
C HIS A 169 -10.79 3.82 7.31
N GLY A 170 -11.56 3.04 8.08
CA GLY A 170 -12.78 3.52 8.72
C GLY A 170 -12.53 4.72 9.65
N ALA A 171 -11.49 4.66 10.48
CA ALA A 171 -11.16 5.75 11.41
C ALA A 171 -10.82 7.07 10.69
N ASN A 172 -10.21 7.00 9.50
CA ASN A 172 -9.86 8.18 8.71
C ASN A 172 -11.03 8.67 7.83
N ASP A 173 -11.77 7.74 7.23
CA ASP A 173 -12.77 8.07 6.21
C ASP A 173 -14.16 8.36 6.81
N VAL A 174 -14.45 7.94 8.06
CA VAL A 174 -15.68 8.34 8.78
C VAL A 174 -15.79 9.87 8.83
N ALA A 175 -14.69 10.57 9.10
CA ALA A 175 -14.64 12.03 9.17
C ALA A 175 -15.12 12.71 7.88
N ASN A 176 -14.90 12.08 6.71
CA ASN A 176 -15.35 12.62 5.43
C ASN A 176 -16.88 12.63 5.30
N ALA A 177 -17.56 11.63 5.86
CA ALA A 177 -19.01 11.55 5.83
C ALA A 177 -19.66 12.37 6.95
N ILE A 178 -19.12 12.26 8.16
CA ILE A 178 -19.73 12.87 9.34
C ILE A 178 -19.35 14.32 9.56
N GLY A 179 -18.21 14.80 9.03
CA GLY A 179 -17.73 16.16 9.23
C GLY A 179 -18.75 17.23 8.80
N PRO A 180 -19.27 17.18 7.56
CA PRO A 180 -20.34 18.09 7.13
C PRO A 180 -21.62 17.98 7.98
N LEU A 181 -22.03 16.76 8.34
CA LEU A 181 -23.23 16.55 9.16
C LEU A 181 -23.07 17.10 10.58
N ALA A 182 -21.88 16.93 11.17
CA ALA A 182 -21.54 17.47 12.47
C ALA A 182 -21.55 19.00 12.45
N ALA A 183 -21.01 19.62 11.40
CA ALA A 183 -21.06 21.08 11.23
C ALA A 183 -22.50 21.60 11.14
N ILE A 184 -23.38 20.91 10.39
CA ILE A 184 -24.81 21.27 10.32
C ILE A 184 -25.46 21.14 11.71
N SER A 185 -25.28 20.01 12.40
CA SER A 185 -25.84 19.77 13.74
C SER A 185 -25.39 20.85 14.73
N GLN A 186 -24.09 21.18 14.73
CA GLN A 186 -23.53 22.20 15.62
C GLN A 186 -24.10 23.59 15.32
N THR A 187 -24.22 23.96 14.04
CA THR A 187 -24.79 25.26 13.66
C THR A 187 -26.26 25.38 14.11
N LEU A 188 -27.03 24.28 14.05
CA LEU A 188 -28.41 24.23 14.53
C LEU A 188 -28.51 24.26 16.06
N GLU A 189 -27.57 23.63 16.77
CA GLU A 189 -27.50 23.68 18.24
C GLU A 189 -27.15 25.08 18.74
N ASP A 190 -26.12 25.70 18.14
CA ASP A 190 -25.68 27.07 18.47
C ASP A 190 -26.79 28.10 18.21
N ALA A 191 -27.60 27.89 17.16
CA ALA A 191 -28.77 28.73 16.86
C ALA A 191 -29.88 28.64 17.92
N ASN A 192 -29.99 27.51 18.62
CA ASN A 192 -31.02 27.25 19.63
C ASN A 192 -30.55 27.49 21.08
N SER A 193 -29.24 27.68 21.31
CA SER A 193 -28.68 27.93 22.65
C SER A 193 -27.39 28.76 22.57
N PRO A 194 -27.46 30.09 22.78
CA PRO A 194 -26.32 31.01 22.59
C PRO A 194 -25.27 30.96 23.71
N ILE A 195 -25.39 30.04 24.69
CA ILE A 195 -24.39 29.85 25.74
C ILE A 195 -23.28 28.96 25.17
N GLY A 196 -22.24 29.61 24.66
CA GLY A 196 -21.10 28.98 24.03
C GLY A 196 -20.44 27.90 24.89
N ASN A 197 -20.65 26.65 24.51
CA ASN A 197 -19.80 25.56 24.95
C ASN A 197 -18.80 25.24 23.84
N THR A 198 -17.54 25.38 24.20
CA THR A 198 -16.34 25.00 23.46
C THR A 198 -16.49 23.66 22.72
N LEU A 199 -16.20 23.65 21.42
CA LEU A 199 -15.91 22.48 20.58
C LEU A 199 -16.66 21.21 21.02
N SER A 200 -17.98 21.19 20.84
CA SER A 200 -18.80 20.02 21.14
C SER A 200 -18.28 18.82 20.34
N SER A 201 -17.83 17.79 21.05
CA SER A 201 -17.41 16.53 20.43
C SER A 201 -18.54 15.98 19.58
N VAL A 202 -18.24 15.54 18.35
CA VAL A 202 -19.24 15.02 17.41
C VAL A 202 -20.17 14.00 18.10
N PRO A 203 -21.50 14.22 18.07
CA PRO A 203 -22.48 13.34 18.70
C PRO A 203 -22.33 11.87 18.31
N LEU A 204 -22.59 10.96 19.26
CA LEU A 204 -22.45 9.51 19.03
C LEU A 204 -23.33 9.01 17.90
N TRP A 205 -24.56 9.50 17.78
CA TRP A 205 -25.49 9.08 16.73
C TRP A 205 -24.96 9.42 15.33
N ILE A 206 -24.30 10.57 15.16
CA ILE A 206 -23.67 10.97 13.89
C ILE A 206 -22.55 9.98 13.53
N MET A 207 -21.71 9.62 14.52
CA MET A 207 -20.65 8.62 14.32
C MET A 207 -21.22 7.24 13.95
N VAL A 208 -22.32 6.81 14.59
CA VAL A 208 -22.99 5.54 14.29
C VAL A 208 -23.56 5.52 12.88
N VAL A 209 -24.22 6.60 12.44
CA VAL A 209 -24.73 6.74 11.07
C VAL A 209 -23.59 6.67 10.05
N GLY A 210 -22.47 7.36 10.30
CA GLY A 210 -21.29 7.30 9.45
C GLY A 210 -20.69 5.89 9.35
N ALA A 211 -20.54 5.21 10.49
CA ALA A 211 -20.01 3.84 10.54
C ALA A 211 -20.93 2.84 9.83
N ALA A 212 -22.25 2.90 10.08
CA ALA A 212 -23.23 2.06 9.42
C ALA A 212 -23.28 2.31 7.90
N GLY A 213 -23.21 3.58 7.49
CA GLY A 213 -23.18 3.96 6.07
C GLY A 213 -21.96 3.41 5.33
N ILE A 214 -20.77 3.48 5.93
CA ILE A 214 -19.55 2.88 5.36
C ILE A 214 -19.68 1.34 5.26
N ALA A 215 -20.19 0.69 6.31
CA ALA A 215 -20.38 -0.76 6.33
C ALA A 215 -21.37 -1.22 5.24
N LEU A 216 -22.51 -0.53 5.09
CA LEU A 216 -23.50 -0.79 4.04
C LEU A 216 -22.97 -0.48 2.63
N GLY A 217 -22.24 0.62 2.47
CA GLY A 217 -21.62 0.96 1.18
C GLY A 217 -20.61 -0.10 0.74
N LEU A 218 -19.78 -0.60 1.66
CA LEU A 218 -18.82 -1.67 1.40
C LEU A 218 -19.50 -2.99 1.06
N SER A 219 -20.60 -3.34 1.74
CA SER A 219 -21.33 -4.59 1.45
C SER A 219 -22.00 -4.57 0.06
N LEU A 220 -22.56 -3.42 -0.34
CA LEU A 220 -23.26 -3.27 -1.62
C LEU A 220 -22.32 -3.09 -2.82
N TYR A 221 -21.30 -2.23 -2.70
CA TYR A 221 -20.45 -1.82 -3.83
C TYR A 221 -19.00 -2.30 -3.75
N GLY A 222 -18.55 -2.74 -2.57
CA GLY A 222 -17.17 -3.17 -2.32
C GLY A 222 -16.67 -4.31 -3.21
N PRO A 223 -17.43 -5.43 -3.40
CA PRO A 223 -16.93 -6.58 -4.15
C PRO A 223 -16.52 -6.26 -5.59
N LYS A 224 -17.26 -5.37 -6.27
CA LYS A 224 -16.95 -4.95 -7.64
C LYS A 224 -15.65 -4.15 -7.70
N LEU A 225 -15.49 -3.15 -6.81
CA LEU A 225 -14.27 -2.32 -6.78
C LEU A 225 -13.03 -3.11 -6.39
N ILE A 226 -13.13 -3.98 -5.37
CA ILE A 226 -12.00 -4.77 -4.88
C ILE A 226 -11.47 -5.69 -6.00
N LYS A 227 -12.37 -6.30 -6.78
CA LYS A 227 -11.98 -7.17 -7.90
C LYS A 227 -11.24 -6.38 -9.00
N THR A 228 -11.70 -5.19 -9.35
CA THR A 228 -11.07 -4.34 -10.37
C THR A 228 -9.68 -3.88 -9.92
N VAL A 229 -9.56 -3.34 -8.70
CA VAL A 229 -8.28 -2.83 -8.18
C VAL A 229 -7.25 -3.95 -7.96
N GLY A 230 -7.69 -5.10 -7.45
CA GLY A 230 -6.82 -6.24 -7.15
C GLY A 230 -6.26 -6.96 -8.39
N SER A 231 -7.01 -6.99 -9.48
CA SER A 231 -6.61 -7.71 -10.71
C SER A 231 -5.88 -6.83 -11.73
N GLU A 232 -6.12 -5.52 -11.75
CA GLU A 232 -5.57 -4.66 -12.80
C GLU A 232 -4.15 -4.16 -12.52
N ILE A 233 -3.79 -3.91 -11.26
CA ILE A 233 -2.58 -3.12 -10.92
C ILE A 233 -1.29 -3.96 -10.95
N THR A 234 -1.20 -5.03 -10.16
CA THR A 234 -0.04 -5.96 -10.14
C THR A 234 -0.46 -7.34 -9.62
N GLU A 235 0.13 -8.43 -10.13
CA GLU A 235 0.03 -9.74 -9.49
C GLU A 235 0.81 -9.75 -8.17
N LEU A 236 0.10 -9.87 -7.04
CA LEU A 236 0.66 -9.78 -5.69
C LEU A 236 0.76 -11.16 -5.04
N ASP A 237 1.94 -11.47 -4.48
CA ASP A 237 2.10 -12.57 -3.54
C ASP A 237 1.70 -12.13 -2.11
N LYS A 238 1.56 -13.08 -1.17
CA LYS A 238 1.09 -12.80 0.19
C LYS A 238 2.09 -11.96 0.99
N MET A 239 3.39 -12.18 0.78
CA MET A 239 4.44 -11.34 1.38
C MET A 239 4.34 -9.88 0.93
N GLN A 240 4.12 -9.65 -0.36
CA GLN A 240 3.94 -8.33 -0.95
C GLN A 240 2.66 -7.67 -0.45
N ALA A 241 1.55 -8.40 -0.46
CA ALA A 241 0.27 -7.92 0.06
C ALA A 241 0.40 -7.54 1.55
N PHE A 242 1.15 -8.31 2.34
CA PHE A 242 1.44 -8.00 3.73
C PHE A 242 2.25 -6.70 3.86
N CYS A 243 3.31 -6.52 3.06
CA CYS A 243 4.08 -5.26 3.05
C CYS A 243 3.24 -4.05 2.67
N ILE A 244 2.35 -4.20 1.67
CA ILE A 244 1.46 -3.13 1.21
C ILE A 244 0.48 -2.76 2.33
N ALA A 245 -0.19 -3.74 2.93
CA ALA A 245 -1.14 -3.51 4.00
C ALA A 245 -0.48 -2.88 5.25
N LEU A 246 0.67 -3.42 5.67
CA LEU A 246 1.44 -2.90 6.81
C LEU A 246 1.91 -1.45 6.55
N SER A 247 2.44 -1.18 5.36
CA SER A 247 2.85 0.16 4.96
C SER A 247 1.69 1.14 4.96
N ALA A 248 0.56 0.74 4.37
CA ALA A 248 -0.60 1.59 4.24
C ALA A 248 -1.17 1.97 5.61
N VAL A 249 -1.27 0.98 6.49
CA VAL A 249 -1.57 1.23 7.89
C VAL A 249 -0.62 2.24 8.47
N ILE A 250 0.69 1.96 8.53
CA ILE A 250 1.64 2.80 9.29
C ILE A 250 1.55 4.24 8.80
N THR A 251 1.43 4.43 7.48
CA THR A 251 1.26 5.72 6.85
C THR A 251 -0.02 6.43 7.30
N VAL A 252 -1.17 5.74 7.31
CA VAL A 252 -2.44 6.29 7.81
C VAL A 252 -2.35 6.64 9.30
N LEU A 253 -1.70 5.79 10.10
CA LEU A 253 -1.55 6.02 11.55
C LEU A 253 -0.72 7.28 11.82
N LEU A 254 0.40 7.45 11.13
CA LEU A 254 1.26 8.64 11.26
C LEU A 254 0.50 9.91 10.83
N ALA A 255 -0.21 9.86 9.70
CA ALA A 255 -1.02 10.98 9.25
C ALA A 255 -2.14 11.36 10.23
N SER A 256 -2.82 10.36 10.79
CA SER A 256 -3.88 10.53 11.80
C SER A 256 -3.37 11.11 13.13
N GLN A 257 -2.10 10.88 13.47
CA GLN A 257 -1.46 11.53 14.63
C GLN A 257 -1.11 13.00 14.35
N LEU A 258 -0.73 13.32 13.12
CA LEU A 258 -0.49 14.70 12.70
C LEU A 258 -1.79 15.50 12.44
N GLY A 259 -2.96 14.87 12.56
CA GLY A 259 -4.25 15.49 12.29
C GLY A 259 -4.46 15.83 10.80
N LEU A 260 -3.66 15.24 9.90
CA LEU A 260 -3.72 15.50 8.47
C LEU A 260 -4.73 14.56 7.81
N PRO A 261 -5.78 15.06 7.15
CA PRO A 261 -6.70 14.22 6.40
C PRO A 261 -5.98 13.70 5.16
N VAL A 262 -5.72 12.40 5.15
CA VAL A 262 -5.06 11.71 4.04
C VAL A 262 -6.04 10.84 3.27
N SER A 263 -5.63 10.38 2.09
CA SER A 263 -6.37 9.38 1.33
C SER A 263 -5.71 8.01 1.47
N SER A 264 -6.37 7.12 2.21
CA SER A 264 -5.99 5.71 2.35
C SER A 264 -5.88 5.00 0.99
N THR A 265 -6.75 5.31 0.03
CA THR A 265 -6.65 4.82 -1.37
C THR A 265 -5.31 5.18 -2.01
N HIS A 266 -4.87 6.43 -1.88
CA HIS A 266 -3.62 6.87 -2.51
C HIS A 266 -2.39 6.27 -1.83
N ILE A 267 -2.45 6.10 -0.52
CA ILE A 267 -1.41 5.42 0.25
C ILE A 267 -1.25 3.97 -0.22
N VAL A 268 -2.36 3.22 -0.33
CA VAL A 268 -2.34 1.81 -0.79
C VAL A 268 -1.82 1.73 -2.22
N VAL A 269 -2.31 2.58 -3.12
CA VAL A 269 -1.85 2.64 -4.51
C VAL A 269 -0.35 2.97 -4.58
N GLY A 270 0.12 3.94 -3.79
CA GLY A 270 1.54 4.26 -3.66
C GLY A 270 2.37 3.08 -3.18
N ALA A 271 1.89 2.35 -2.16
CA ALA A 271 2.53 1.13 -1.67
C ALA A 271 2.60 0.01 -2.72
N VAL A 272 1.53 -0.21 -3.50
CA VAL A 272 1.50 -1.17 -4.60
C VAL A 272 2.52 -0.80 -5.67
N PHE A 273 2.56 0.47 -6.10
CA PHE A 273 3.56 0.94 -7.06
C PHE A 273 4.99 0.83 -6.51
N GLY A 274 5.22 1.18 -5.24
CA GLY A 274 6.52 1.01 -4.60
C GLY A 274 7.01 -0.43 -4.65
N VAL A 275 6.16 -1.38 -4.26
CA VAL A 275 6.45 -2.82 -4.36
C VAL A 275 6.71 -3.25 -5.80
N GLY A 276 5.87 -2.83 -6.75
CA GLY A 276 6.01 -3.16 -8.17
C GLY A 276 7.31 -2.63 -8.77
N PHE A 277 7.67 -1.37 -8.51
CA PHE A 277 8.91 -0.76 -9.03
C PHE A 277 10.15 -1.39 -8.42
N LEU A 278 10.12 -1.72 -7.12
CA LEU A 278 11.23 -2.43 -6.50
C LEU A 278 11.39 -3.82 -7.10
N ARG A 279 10.30 -4.56 -7.35
CA ARG A 279 10.34 -5.86 -8.03
C ARG A 279 10.91 -5.75 -9.44
N GLU A 280 10.43 -4.78 -10.22
CA GLU A 280 10.94 -4.52 -11.57
C GLU A 280 12.45 -4.25 -11.54
N ARG A 281 12.90 -3.37 -10.64
CA ARG A 281 14.33 -3.05 -10.47
C ARG A 281 15.16 -4.26 -10.05
N LEU A 282 14.69 -5.07 -9.10
CA LEU A 282 15.39 -6.27 -8.64
C LEU A 282 15.46 -7.36 -9.72
N ARG A 283 14.38 -7.53 -10.51
CA ARG A 283 14.34 -8.44 -11.66
C ARG A 283 15.29 -7.96 -12.75
N GLU A 284 15.29 -6.67 -13.05
CA GLU A 284 16.20 -6.07 -14.02
C GLU A 284 17.66 -6.18 -13.59
N GLN A 285 17.98 -5.93 -12.31
CA GLN A 285 19.33 -6.11 -11.77
C GLN A 285 19.80 -7.56 -11.86
N SER A 286 18.93 -8.52 -11.51
CA SER A 286 19.22 -9.95 -11.62
C SER A 286 19.47 -10.35 -13.08
N ARG A 287 18.62 -9.90 -14.02
CA ARG A 287 18.79 -10.13 -15.45
C ARG A 287 20.08 -9.52 -15.99
N ARG A 288 20.41 -8.28 -15.61
CA ARG A 288 21.68 -7.64 -16.00
C ARG A 288 22.89 -8.38 -15.45
N ARG A 289 22.82 -8.90 -14.23
CA ARG A 289 23.88 -9.72 -13.63
C ARG A 289 24.04 -11.03 -14.39
N PHE A 290 22.93 -11.70 -14.70
CA PHE A 290 22.95 -12.94 -15.47
C PHE A 290 23.47 -12.71 -16.90
N ALA A 291 23.02 -11.66 -17.58
CA ALA A 291 23.56 -11.28 -18.89
C ALA A 291 25.07 -11.05 -18.84
N ARG A 292 25.60 -10.38 -17.81
CA ARG A 292 27.07 -10.24 -17.64
C ARG A 292 27.76 -11.57 -17.42
N ILE A 293 27.20 -12.47 -16.59
CA ILE A 293 27.77 -13.80 -16.35
C ILE A 293 27.77 -14.60 -17.64
N ARG A 294 26.65 -14.60 -18.36
CA ARG A 294 26.50 -15.19 -19.68
C ARG A 294 27.54 -14.65 -20.65
N ASP A 295 27.63 -13.33 -20.80
CA ASP A 295 28.58 -12.69 -21.72
C ASP A 295 30.02 -13.01 -21.32
N ASN A 296 30.32 -13.15 -20.02
CA ASN A 296 31.63 -13.61 -19.53
C ASN A 296 31.89 -15.09 -19.85
N ILE A 297 30.90 -15.97 -19.72
CA ILE A 297 30.99 -17.41 -20.06
C ILE A 297 31.18 -17.56 -21.57
N VAL A 298 30.34 -16.91 -22.38
CA VAL A 298 30.45 -16.91 -23.85
C VAL A 298 31.79 -16.32 -24.28
N ALA A 299 32.22 -15.20 -23.70
CA ALA A 299 33.55 -14.64 -23.97
C ALA A 299 34.71 -15.55 -23.52
N ALA A 300 34.48 -16.46 -22.58
CA ALA A 300 35.44 -17.45 -22.12
C ALA A 300 35.29 -18.81 -22.81
N HIS A 301 34.38 -18.97 -23.79
CA HIS A 301 34.07 -20.24 -24.44
C HIS A 301 33.72 -20.09 -25.94
N PHE A 302 34.52 -19.34 -26.72
CA PHE A 302 34.31 -19.21 -28.17
C PHE A 302 35.03 -20.32 -28.96
N GLY A 303 34.25 -21.15 -29.67
CA GLY A 303 34.67 -22.33 -30.46
C GLY A 303 34.78 -23.57 -29.57
N GLU A 304 34.00 -24.63 -29.67
CA GLU A 304 33.24 -25.21 -30.79
C GLU A 304 31.75 -25.50 -30.46
N ASP A 305 31.23 -25.04 -29.31
CA ASP A 305 29.88 -25.41 -28.82
C ASP A 305 29.00 -24.20 -28.41
N LEU A 306 28.87 -23.20 -29.29
CA LEU A 306 28.01 -22.03 -29.05
C LEU A 306 26.54 -22.43 -28.83
N GLU A 307 26.01 -23.38 -29.60
CA GLU A 307 24.65 -23.90 -29.42
C GLU A 307 24.46 -24.63 -28.09
N GLU A 308 25.46 -25.38 -27.62
CA GLU A 308 25.37 -26.12 -26.37
C GLU A 308 25.44 -25.18 -25.16
N ILE A 309 26.25 -24.14 -25.25
CA ILE A 309 26.39 -23.08 -24.25
C ILE A 309 25.16 -22.19 -24.22
N GLU A 310 24.65 -21.75 -25.37
CA GLU A 310 23.39 -21.00 -25.44
C GLU A 310 22.20 -21.83 -24.94
N GLY A 311 22.14 -23.11 -25.34
CA GLY A 311 21.15 -24.05 -24.82
C GLY A 311 21.27 -24.26 -23.31
N PHE A 312 22.48 -24.36 -22.77
CA PHE A 312 22.71 -24.42 -21.32
C PHE A 312 22.26 -23.13 -20.64
N LEU A 313 22.58 -21.96 -21.19
CA LEU A 313 22.23 -20.66 -20.62
C LEU A 313 20.72 -20.39 -20.67
N GLU A 314 20.01 -20.84 -21.71
CA GLU A 314 18.55 -20.79 -21.76
C GLU A 314 17.91 -21.71 -20.73
N ARG A 315 18.39 -22.96 -20.64
CA ARG A 315 17.93 -23.91 -19.61
C ARG A 315 18.22 -23.36 -18.22
N PHE A 316 19.40 -22.78 -18.04
CA PHE A 316 19.79 -22.14 -16.80
C PHE A 316 18.89 -20.94 -16.50
N ASP A 317 18.57 -20.06 -17.45
CA ASP A 317 17.71 -18.89 -17.17
C ASP A 317 16.30 -19.33 -16.72
N LYS A 318 15.75 -20.34 -17.41
CA LYS A 318 14.42 -20.93 -17.13
C LYS A 318 14.40 -21.78 -15.85
N ALA A 319 15.55 -22.26 -15.38
CA ALA A 319 15.65 -23.11 -14.19
C ALA A 319 15.38 -22.37 -12.88
N ASN A 320 14.85 -23.11 -11.89
CA ASN A 320 14.64 -22.60 -10.55
C ASN A 320 15.98 -22.44 -9.78
N LEU A 321 15.97 -21.75 -8.63
CA LEU A 321 17.19 -21.42 -7.87
C LEU A 321 18.01 -22.65 -7.43
N LYS A 322 17.36 -23.79 -7.22
CA LYS A 322 18.00 -25.04 -6.78
C LYS A 322 18.63 -25.79 -7.95
N GLU A 323 17.96 -25.79 -9.10
CA GLU A 323 18.50 -26.30 -10.37
C GLU A 323 19.69 -25.48 -10.83
N LYS A 324 19.62 -24.14 -10.70
CA LYS A 324 20.75 -23.24 -11.00
C LYS A 324 21.99 -23.57 -10.17
N SER A 325 21.85 -23.89 -8.87
CA SER A 325 23.01 -24.26 -8.05
C SER A 325 23.60 -25.61 -8.48
N LEU A 326 22.75 -26.60 -8.78
CA LEU A 326 23.17 -27.92 -9.27
C LEU A 326 23.88 -27.85 -10.63
N MET A 327 23.36 -27.02 -11.55
CA MET A 327 23.96 -26.76 -12.86
C MET A 327 25.34 -26.09 -12.76
N LEU A 328 25.57 -25.24 -11.76
CA LEU A 328 26.90 -24.65 -11.52
C LEU A 328 27.88 -25.65 -10.88
N GLU A 329 27.36 -26.56 -10.06
CA GLU A 329 28.15 -27.60 -9.39
C GLU A 329 28.61 -28.69 -10.36
N SER A 330 27.77 -29.06 -11.35
CA SER A 330 28.16 -29.96 -12.44
C SER A 330 29.25 -29.37 -13.33
N LEU A 331 29.20 -28.06 -13.61
CA LEU A 331 30.25 -27.35 -14.35
C LEU A 331 31.60 -27.32 -13.62
N LYS A 332 31.60 -27.20 -12.28
CA LYS A 332 32.84 -27.26 -11.49
C LYS A 332 33.51 -28.64 -11.48
N LYS A 333 32.73 -29.72 -11.68
CA LYS A 333 33.26 -31.09 -11.76
C LYS A 333 33.83 -31.44 -13.14
N SER A 334 33.38 -30.74 -14.18
CA SER A 334 33.90 -30.86 -15.55
C SER A 334 35.18 -30.02 -15.72
N LYS A 335 36.35 -30.62 -15.49
CA LYS A 335 37.63 -30.01 -15.87
C LYS A 335 37.84 -30.15 -17.38
N ASN A 336 37.54 -29.13 -18.17
CA ASN A 336 38.17 -28.95 -19.48
C ASN A 336 38.64 -27.50 -19.64
N THR A 337 39.92 -27.33 -19.33
CA THR A 337 40.64 -26.07 -19.11
C THR A 337 41.38 -25.67 -20.39
N ALA A 338 40.69 -25.54 -21.52
CA ALA A 338 41.32 -25.17 -22.80
C ALA A 338 40.95 -23.77 -23.32
N ILE A 339 39.90 -23.15 -22.77
CA ILE A 339 39.28 -21.97 -23.39
C ILE A 339 39.60 -20.67 -22.62
N ALA A 340 40.81 -20.56 -22.09
CA ALA A 340 41.23 -19.43 -21.26
C ALA A 340 41.97 -18.32 -22.03
N LEU A 341 42.26 -18.50 -23.31
CA LEU A 341 43.11 -17.58 -24.08
C LEU A 341 42.54 -17.40 -25.49
N GLU A 342 41.72 -16.36 -25.68
CA GLU A 342 41.94 -15.27 -26.66
C GLU A 342 40.68 -14.41 -26.90
N LEU A 343 40.78 -13.15 -26.44
CA LEU A 343 40.35 -11.85 -27.02
C LEU A 343 39.38 -11.88 -28.25
N LYS A 344 38.44 -10.96 -28.50
CA LYS A 344 38.27 -9.54 -28.17
C LYS A 344 36.92 -9.02 -28.74
N LYS A 345 36.32 -8.04 -28.06
CA LYS A 345 35.54 -6.87 -28.55
C LYS A 345 34.86 -6.93 -29.94
N LYS A 346 33.64 -7.47 -30.00
CA LYS A 346 32.45 -7.02 -30.76
C LYS A 346 31.40 -8.08 -30.43
N GLU A 347 30.54 -7.93 -29.44
CA GLU A 347 29.23 -7.32 -29.61
C GLU A 347 28.60 -7.16 -28.22
N LYS A 348 28.65 -5.95 -27.68
CA LYS A 348 28.03 -5.62 -26.38
C LYS A 348 26.66 -4.95 -26.53
N LYS A 349 26.12 -4.91 -27.75
CA LYS A 349 25.01 -4.02 -28.14
C LYS A 349 23.71 -4.75 -28.53
N SER A 350 23.77 -6.03 -28.93
CA SER A 350 22.59 -6.81 -29.38
C SER A 350 21.80 -7.48 -28.25
N LEU A 351 22.41 -7.69 -27.07
CA LEU A 351 21.76 -8.39 -25.95
C LEU A 351 20.89 -7.51 -25.04
N LYS A 352 20.68 -6.24 -25.42
CA LYS A 352 19.90 -5.26 -24.65
C LYS A 352 18.41 -5.23 -24.97
N LYS A 353 17.92 -6.03 -25.92
CA LYS A 353 16.56 -5.92 -26.44
C LYS A 353 15.73 -7.19 -26.30
N VAL A 354 15.93 -7.96 -25.24
CA VAL A 354 15.22 -9.21 -25.01
C VAL A 354 14.32 -9.08 -23.77
N TYR A 355 13.02 -8.97 -24.07
CA TYR A 355 11.83 -8.97 -23.20
C TYR A 355 11.78 -7.98 -22.04
N LYS A 356 11.38 -6.74 -22.36
CA LYS A 356 10.92 -5.75 -21.37
C LYS A 356 9.46 -6.03 -21.02
N GLU A 357 9.20 -7.09 -20.27
CA GLU A 357 7.91 -7.24 -19.59
C GLU A 357 7.88 -6.26 -18.42
N GLU A 358 7.19 -5.14 -18.59
CA GLU A 358 6.96 -4.19 -17.51
C GLU A 358 6.08 -4.87 -16.45
N VAL A 359 6.58 -4.97 -15.20
CA VAL A 359 5.81 -5.52 -14.07
C VAL A 359 4.66 -4.60 -13.70
N ILE A 360 4.74 -3.32 -14.06
CA ILE A 360 3.71 -2.29 -13.84
C ILE A 360 3.20 -1.77 -15.18
N LYS A 361 1.89 -1.83 -15.38
CA LYS A 361 1.22 -1.20 -16.52
C LYS A 361 1.19 0.32 -16.35
N ARG A 362 2.10 1.04 -17.00
CA ARG A 362 2.18 2.52 -16.94
C ARG A 362 0.88 3.23 -17.36
N SER A 363 0.04 2.59 -18.17
CA SER A 363 -1.27 3.10 -18.55
C SER A 363 -2.22 3.24 -17.36
N ILE A 364 -2.14 2.34 -16.37
CA ILE A 364 -2.96 2.37 -15.16
C ILE A 364 -2.53 3.53 -14.26
N LEU A 365 -1.22 3.75 -14.12
CA LEU A 365 -0.70 4.90 -13.38
C LEU A 365 -1.25 6.21 -13.95
N LYS A 366 -1.27 6.37 -15.28
CA LYS A 366 -1.85 7.55 -15.92
C LYS A 366 -3.34 7.69 -15.59
N LYS A 367 -4.13 6.62 -15.72
CA LYS A 367 -5.57 6.63 -15.38
C LYS A 367 -5.83 7.07 -13.94
N ILE A 368 -5.05 6.54 -13.00
CA ILE A 368 -5.13 6.86 -11.57
C ILE A 368 -4.82 8.34 -11.31
N VAL A 369 -3.68 8.83 -11.81
CA VAL A 369 -3.27 10.22 -11.62
C VAL A 369 -4.29 11.18 -12.24
N THR A 370 -4.80 10.87 -13.44
CA THR A 370 -5.86 11.66 -14.09
C THR A 370 -7.13 11.68 -13.22
N ALA A 371 -7.58 10.53 -12.71
CA ALA A 371 -8.74 10.47 -11.83
C ALA A 371 -8.55 11.33 -10.57
N TRP A 372 -7.35 11.36 -10.00
CA TRP A 372 -7.05 12.15 -8.81
C TRP A 372 -7.04 13.65 -9.07
N LEU A 373 -6.46 14.09 -10.19
CA LEU A 373 -6.43 15.50 -10.60
C LEU A 373 -7.82 16.04 -10.95
N VAL A 374 -8.66 15.21 -11.58
CA VAL A 374 -10.02 15.59 -12.00
C VAL A 374 -11.01 15.61 -10.83
N THR A 375 -10.79 14.77 -9.81
CA THR A 375 -11.75 14.60 -8.70
C THR A 375 -12.02 15.88 -7.93
N VAL A 376 -10.99 16.66 -7.58
CA VAL A 376 -11.16 17.86 -6.75
C VAL A 376 -11.91 18.97 -7.51
N PRO A 377 -11.51 19.36 -8.75
CA PRO A 377 -12.23 20.36 -9.52
C PRO A 377 -13.67 19.97 -9.84
N VAL A 378 -13.91 18.72 -10.25
CA VAL A 378 -15.27 18.26 -10.58
C VAL A 378 -16.16 18.26 -9.35
N SER A 379 -15.66 17.78 -8.21
CA SER A 379 -16.44 17.78 -6.98
C SER A 379 -16.70 19.21 -6.48
N ALA A 380 -15.74 20.13 -6.65
CA ALA A 380 -15.93 21.55 -6.33
C ALA A 380 -16.98 22.21 -7.23
N LEU A 381 -16.92 21.98 -8.54
CA LEU A 381 -17.93 22.47 -9.48
C LEU A 381 -19.33 21.96 -9.08
N LEU A 382 -19.47 20.66 -8.83
CA LEU A 382 -20.74 20.07 -8.39
C LEU A 382 -21.22 20.66 -7.05
N GLY A 383 -20.30 20.89 -6.11
CA GLY A 383 -20.62 21.54 -4.83
C GLY A 383 -21.14 22.97 -5.00
N ALA A 384 -20.46 23.76 -5.84
CA ALA A 384 -20.87 25.13 -6.17
C ALA A 384 -22.24 25.16 -6.87
N LEU A 385 -22.44 24.32 -7.87
CA LEU A 385 -23.70 24.23 -8.63
C LEU A 385 -24.87 23.84 -7.73
N LEU A 386 -24.69 22.84 -6.85
CA LEU A 386 -25.73 22.44 -5.91
C LEU A 386 -26.06 23.56 -4.91
N PHE A 387 -25.04 24.27 -4.41
CA PHE A 387 -25.27 25.40 -3.51
C PHE A 387 -26.09 26.50 -4.18
N VAL A 388 -25.73 26.90 -5.41
CA VAL A 388 -26.45 27.90 -6.19
C VAL A 388 -27.89 27.44 -6.50
N ALA A 389 -28.07 26.18 -6.87
CA ALA A 389 -29.38 25.61 -7.14
C ALA A 389 -30.28 25.63 -5.88
N LEU A 390 -29.73 25.25 -4.71
CA LEU A 390 -30.45 25.31 -3.44
C LEU A 390 -30.83 26.74 -3.07
N GLY A 391 -29.92 27.71 -3.21
CA GLY A 391 -30.22 29.12 -2.96
C GLY A 391 -31.23 29.71 -3.94
N PHE A 392 -31.27 29.22 -5.18
CA PHE A 392 -32.34 29.56 -6.12
C PHE A 392 -33.67 28.99 -5.66
N ILE A 393 -33.72 27.71 -5.27
CA ILE A 393 -34.95 27.08 -4.79
C ILE A 393 -35.48 27.83 -3.57
N GLU A 394 -34.66 28.09 -2.55
CA GLU A 394 -35.04 28.82 -1.33
C GLU A 394 -35.56 30.24 -1.60
N LYS A 395 -35.07 30.90 -2.65
CA LYS A 395 -35.50 32.25 -3.01
C LYS A 395 -36.84 32.29 -3.74
N TYR A 396 -37.18 31.24 -4.47
CA TYR A 396 -38.31 31.23 -5.43
C TYR A 396 -39.41 30.23 -5.09
N PHE A 397 -39.18 29.32 -4.15
CA PHE A 397 -40.13 28.32 -3.64
C PHE A 397 -40.06 28.29 -2.12
#